data_AF-A0A195CXV5-F1
#
_entry.id   AF-A0A195CXV5-F1
#
_cell.length_a   1.000
_cell.length_b   1.000
_cell.length_c   1.000
_cell.angle_alpha   90.00
_cell.angle_beta   90.00
_cell.angle_gamma   90.00
#
_symmetry.space_group_name_H-M   'P 1'
#
loop_
_entity.id
_entity.type
_entity.pdbx_description
1 polymer ?
#
loop_
_entity_poly.entity_id
_entity_poly.type
_entity_poly.pdbx_seq_one_letter_code
_entity_poly.pdbx_strand_id
1 'polypeptide(L)'
;MSYEDALRDGVLLCMLMNKLQPGLISKVNTSGGDYKMMDNLNQFQKACVKYGVPDVDLFQAVDLIERKNIAQVTNTIFAIGRTTYKHPEWRGPWLGPKPAEENKRAFTEEQLRAGEGLIGLQAGTNKGATQAGQNFGATRKILLGK
;
A
#
# COMPACT_ATOMS: atom_id res chain seq x y z
N MET A 1 -6.40 32.56 10.06
CA MET A 1 -5.40 31.49 10.31
C MET A 1 -5.42 30.57 9.11
N SER A 2 -4.27 30.30 8.48
CA SER A 2 -4.18 29.36 7.37
C SER A 2 -4.22 27.90 7.88
N TYR A 3 -4.48 26.96 6.99
CA TYR A 3 -4.49 25.52 7.32
C TYR A 3 -3.15 25.07 7.90
N GLU A 4 -2.06 25.43 7.22
CA GLU A 4 -0.70 25.09 7.59
C GLU A 4 -0.23 25.79 8.87
N ASP A 5 -0.66 27.04 9.13
CA ASP A 5 -0.35 27.72 10.40
C ASP A 5 -1.06 27.07 11.59
N ALA A 6 -2.29 26.58 11.39
CA ALA A 6 -3.06 25.91 12.43
C ALA A 6 -2.43 24.57 12.86
N LEU A 7 -1.74 23.89 11.93
CA LEU A 7 -1.11 22.59 12.19
C LEU A 7 0.35 22.71 12.62
N ARG A 8 0.99 23.87 12.40
CA ARG A 8 2.44 24.06 12.49
C ARG A 8 3.03 23.69 13.86
N ASP A 9 2.29 23.92 14.94
CA ASP A 9 2.75 23.61 16.30
C ASP A 9 2.63 22.11 16.67
N GLY A 10 2.00 21.31 15.81
CA GLY A 10 1.76 19.88 16.00
C GLY A 10 0.72 19.53 17.07
N VAL A 11 0.12 20.51 17.75
CA VAL A 11 -0.82 20.28 18.87
C VAL A 11 -2.09 19.63 18.35
N LEU A 12 -2.71 20.20 17.30
CA LEU A 12 -3.92 19.66 16.70
C LEU A 12 -3.71 18.24 16.15
N LEU A 13 -2.54 17.98 15.56
CA LEU A 13 -2.16 16.67 15.06
C LEU A 13 -2.03 15.64 16.18
N CYS A 14 -1.41 16.00 17.30
CA CYS A 14 -1.34 15.13 18.46
C CYS A 14 -2.71 14.87 19.08
N MET A 15 -3.56 15.91 19.16
CA MET A 15 -4.93 15.78 19.65
C MET A 15 -5.78 14.88 18.74
N LEU A 16 -5.60 14.97 17.42
CA LEU A 16 -6.25 14.07 16.45
C LEU A 16 -5.92 12.61 16.77
N MET A 17 -4.65 12.27 16.92
CA MET A 17 -4.24 10.90 17.23
C MET A 17 -4.79 10.40 18.57
N ASN A 18 -4.82 11.25 19.59
CA ASN A 18 -5.43 10.92 20.89
C ASN A 18 -6.96 10.80 20.83
N LYS A 19 -7.63 11.43 19.86
CA LYS A 19 -9.07 11.24 19.63
C LYS A 19 -9.37 9.92 18.93
N LEU A 20 -8.48 9.46 18.05
CA LEU A 20 -8.59 8.15 17.40
C LEU A 20 -8.29 7.02 18.39
N GLN A 21 -7.21 7.16 19.15
CA GLN A 21 -6.82 6.20 20.17
C GLN A 21 -6.39 6.94 21.45
N PRO A 22 -7.23 6.93 22.50
CA PRO A 22 -6.91 7.60 23.76
C PRO A 22 -5.59 7.12 24.36
N GLY A 23 -4.75 8.07 24.81
CA GLY A 23 -3.47 7.78 25.45
C GLY A 23 -2.35 7.36 24.50
N LEU A 24 -2.54 7.49 23.19
CA LEU A 24 -1.50 7.18 22.20
C LEU A 24 -0.29 8.14 22.31
N ILE A 25 -0.55 9.42 22.60
CA ILE A 25 0.43 10.47 22.89
C ILE A 25 0.19 10.99 24.30
N SER A 26 1.15 10.77 25.20
CA SER A 26 0.98 11.06 26.64
C SER A 26 1.10 12.54 26.99
N LYS A 27 1.97 13.30 26.29
CA LYS A 27 2.23 14.70 26.61
C LYS A 27 2.33 15.55 25.33
N VAL A 28 1.37 16.44 25.17
CA VAL A 28 1.35 17.42 24.08
C VAL A 28 1.88 18.75 24.59
N ASN A 29 2.88 19.32 23.90
CA ASN A 29 3.43 20.61 24.26
C ASN A 29 2.58 21.74 23.67
N THR A 30 1.80 22.44 24.49
CA THR A 30 0.91 23.52 24.02
C THR A 30 1.55 24.91 24.00
N SER A 31 2.73 25.06 24.60
CA SER A 31 3.46 26.32 24.67
C SER A 31 4.97 26.12 24.74
N GLY A 32 5.73 27.02 24.12
CA GLY A 32 7.19 27.02 24.08
C GLY A 32 7.72 27.36 22.69
N GLY A 33 9.03 27.21 22.51
CA GLY A 33 9.68 27.48 21.23
C GLY A 33 9.64 26.31 20.25
N ASP A 34 10.27 26.51 19.10
CA ASP A 34 10.28 25.60 17.94
C ASP A 34 10.67 24.16 18.28
N TYR A 35 11.57 23.95 19.24
CA TYR A 35 11.98 22.60 19.66
C TYR A 35 10.82 21.76 20.22
N LYS A 36 9.83 22.38 20.88
CA LYS A 36 8.65 21.69 21.39
C LYS A 36 7.63 21.40 20.29
N MET A 37 7.52 22.28 19.31
CA MET A 37 6.69 22.05 18.12
C MET A 37 7.25 20.86 17.33
N MET A 38 8.58 20.82 17.14
CA MET A 38 9.27 19.67 16.55
C MET A 38 9.04 18.38 17.34
N ASP A 39 9.10 18.44 18.67
CA ASP A 39 8.80 17.28 19.52
C ASP A 39 7.35 16.79 19.33
N ASN A 40 6.36 17.69 19.25
CA ASN A 40 4.98 17.31 18.93
C ASN A 40 4.87 16.60 17.57
N LEU A 41 5.52 17.11 16.53
CA LEU A 41 5.49 16.49 15.19
C LEU A 41 6.13 15.09 15.21
N ASN A 42 7.23 14.92 15.93
CA ASN A 42 7.87 13.62 16.10
C ASN A 42 6.99 12.64 16.89
N GLN A 43 6.30 13.11 17.93
CA GLN A 43 5.34 12.29 18.68
C GLN A 43 4.14 11.90 17.81
N PHE A 44 3.63 12.82 16.99
CA PHE A 44 2.56 12.56 16.02
C PHE A 44 2.97 11.49 15.01
N GLN A 45 4.14 11.60 14.37
CA GLN A 45 4.61 10.60 13.40
C GLN A 45 4.71 9.20 14.04
N LYS A 46 5.31 9.11 15.24
CA LYS A 46 5.39 7.84 16.00
C LYS A 46 4.00 7.28 16.31
N ALA A 47 3.05 8.12 16.66
CA ALA A 47 1.67 7.74 16.90
C ALA A 47 1.00 7.20 15.63
N CYS A 48 1.22 7.84 14.48
CA CYS A 48 0.68 7.38 13.19
C CYS A 48 1.17 5.97 12.84
N VAL A 49 2.49 5.72 12.97
CA VAL A 49 3.06 4.38 12.74
C VAL A 49 2.46 3.36 13.70
N LYS A 50 2.38 3.69 14.99
CA LYS A 50 1.79 2.81 16.01
C LYS A 50 0.30 2.53 15.76
N TYR A 51 -0.43 3.48 15.18
CA TYR A 51 -1.82 3.33 14.75
C TYR A 51 -1.95 2.54 13.43
N GLY A 52 -0.84 2.17 12.78
CA GLY A 52 -0.85 1.35 11.56
C GLY A 52 -0.95 2.14 10.25
N VAL A 53 -0.63 3.44 10.28
CA VAL A 53 -0.41 4.23 9.06
C VAL A 53 0.95 3.83 8.46
N PRO A 54 1.04 3.51 7.16
CA PRO A 54 2.31 3.19 6.51
C PRO A 54 3.29 4.36 6.55
N ASP A 55 4.58 4.08 6.80
CA ASP A 55 5.63 5.10 6.88
C ASP A 55 5.73 5.95 5.59
N VAL A 56 5.49 5.33 4.43
CA VAL A 56 5.50 6.00 3.11
C VAL A 56 4.42 7.07 2.96
N ASP A 57 3.35 7.00 3.76
CA ASP A 57 2.26 7.97 3.75
C ASP A 57 2.49 9.13 4.74
N LEU A 58 3.58 9.10 5.53
CA LEU A 58 3.88 10.15 6.50
C LEU A 58 4.60 11.33 5.84
N PHE A 59 4.31 12.54 6.32
CA PHE A 59 5.04 13.75 5.97
C PHE A 59 6.23 13.95 6.92
N GLN A 60 7.27 14.65 6.47
CA GLN A 60 8.41 15.05 7.28
C GLN A 60 8.19 16.43 7.91
N ALA A 61 8.74 16.70 9.10
CA ALA A 61 8.48 17.97 9.81
C ALA A 61 8.75 19.24 8.95
N VAL A 62 9.76 19.18 8.08
CA VAL A 62 10.09 20.26 7.12
C VAL A 62 8.98 20.55 6.11
N ASP A 63 8.18 19.53 5.74
CA ASP A 63 7.06 19.67 4.81
C ASP A 63 6.02 20.66 5.33
N LEU A 64 5.82 20.67 6.66
CA LEU A 64 4.88 21.54 7.34
C LEU A 64 5.52 22.84 7.82
N ILE A 65 6.66 22.77 8.51
CA ILE A 65 7.27 23.94 9.17
C ILE A 65 7.82 24.95 8.16
N GLU A 66 8.50 24.45 7.11
CA GLU A 66 9.00 25.28 6.01
C GLU A 66 8.05 25.31 4.82
N ARG A 67 6.88 24.66 4.94
CA ARG A 67 5.86 24.57 3.90
C ARG A 67 6.38 23.99 2.58
N LYS A 68 7.36 23.08 2.65
CA LYS A 68 7.95 22.44 1.46
C LYS A 68 6.95 21.56 0.72
N ASN A 69 6.04 20.90 1.45
CA ASN A 69 5.08 19.97 0.86
C ASN A 69 3.81 19.84 1.71
N ILE A 70 2.98 20.89 1.73
CA ILE A 70 1.69 20.89 2.44
C ILE A 70 0.72 19.83 1.89
N ALA A 71 0.86 19.45 0.61
CA ALA A 71 0.06 18.37 0.03
C ALA A 71 0.33 17.03 0.71
N GLN A 72 1.59 16.72 1.04
CA GLN A 72 1.94 15.50 1.78
C GLN A 72 1.36 15.50 3.19
N VAL A 73 1.32 16.65 3.88
CA VAL A 73 0.66 16.78 5.19
C VAL A 73 -0.82 16.37 5.09
N THR A 74 -1.52 16.87 4.08
CA THR A 74 -2.91 16.51 3.80
C THR A 74 -3.04 15.02 3.46
N ASN A 75 -2.16 14.47 2.62
CA ASN A 75 -2.16 13.05 2.27
C ASN A 75 -2.00 12.15 3.50
N THR A 76 -1.14 12.52 4.45
CA THR A 76 -0.99 11.81 5.73
C THR A 76 -2.30 11.81 6.53
N ILE A 77 -3.04 12.93 6.57
CA ILE A 77 -4.35 13.00 7.24
C ILE A 77 -5.36 12.07 6.55
N PHE A 78 -5.39 12.03 5.21
CA PHE A 78 -6.20 11.07 4.48
C PHE A 78 -5.77 9.61 4.74
N ALA A 79 -4.48 9.34 4.88
CA ALA A 79 -3.97 8.02 5.21
C ALA A 79 -4.42 7.58 6.61
N ILE A 80 -4.34 8.47 7.61
CA ILE A 80 -4.92 8.25 8.94
C ILE A 80 -6.40 7.93 8.83
N GLY A 81 -7.15 8.72 8.06
CA GLY A 81 -8.56 8.53 7.77
C GLY A 81 -8.88 7.14 7.24
N ARG A 82 -8.11 6.65 6.26
CA ARG A 82 -8.24 5.29 5.72
C ARG A 82 -7.85 4.21 6.73
N THR A 83 -6.84 4.46 7.55
CA THR A 83 -6.40 3.50 8.57
C THR A 83 -7.50 3.22 9.58
N THR A 84 -8.39 4.19 9.87
CA THR A 84 -9.53 3.97 10.79
C THR A 84 -10.47 2.82 10.37
N TYR A 85 -10.50 2.40 9.10
CA TYR A 85 -11.23 1.20 8.68
C TYR A 85 -10.69 -0.10 9.29
N LYS A 86 -9.43 -0.11 9.73
CA LYS A 86 -8.78 -1.25 10.41
C LYS A 86 -9.02 -1.26 11.92
N HIS A 87 -9.71 -0.26 12.47
CA HIS A 87 -9.95 -0.09 13.91
C HIS A 87 -11.44 -0.29 14.23
N PRO A 88 -11.87 -1.52 14.62
CA PRO A 88 -13.27 -1.83 14.91
C PRO A 88 -13.85 -1.07 16.10
N GLU A 89 -13.02 -0.41 16.91
CA GLU A 89 -13.39 0.47 18.02
C GLU A 89 -13.77 1.89 17.56
N TRP A 90 -13.37 2.29 16.36
CA TRP A 90 -13.71 3.60 15.80
C TRP A 90 -15.21 3.66 15.49
N ARG A 91 -15.87 4.72 15.92
CA ARG A 91 -17.31 4.98 15.71
C ARG A 91 -17.57 6.31 15.00
N GLY A 92 -16.51 7.08 14.72
CA GLY A 92 -16.62 8.36 14.04
C GLY A 92 -16.70 8.22 12.52
N PRO A 93 -16.73 9.35 11.79
CA PRO A 93 -16.75 9.34 10.33
C PRO A 93 -15.44 8.76 9.78
N TRP A 94 -15.54 8.15 8.59
CA TRP A 94 -14.38 7.74 7.81
C TRP A 94 -14.03 8.80 6.78
N LEU A 95 -12.73 8.97 6.53
CA LEU A 95 -12.21 9.89 5.53
C LEU A 95 -11.53 9.09 4.42
N GLY A 96 -12.10 9.17 3.21
CA GLY A 96 -11.63 8.44 2.03
C GLY A 96 -12.36 7.11 1.80
N PRO A 97 -12.08 6.43 0.66
CA PRO A 97 -12.73 5.18 0.31
C PRO A 97 -12.30 4.04 1.25
N LYS A 98 -13.21 3.09 1.49
CA LYS A 98 -12.91 1.86 2.22
C LYS A 98 -11.80 1.09 1.47
N PRO A 99 -10.68 0.73 2.14
CA PRO A 99 -9.66 -0.12 1.55
C PRO A 99 -10.28 -1.45 1.08
N ALA A 100 -9.86 -1.91 -0.10
CA ALA A 100 -10.29 -3.21 -0.60
C ALA A 100 -9.73 -4.33 0.28
N GLU A 101 -10.55 -5.35 0.53
CA GLU A 101 -10.13 -6.59 1.18
C GLU A 101 -9.64 -7.57 0.10
N GLU A 102 -8.58 -8.34 0.40
CA GLU A 102 -8.11 -9.36 -0.53
C GLU A 102 -9.18 -10.44 -0.73
N ASN A 103 -9.56 -10.69 -1.99
CA ASN A 103 -10.46 -11.80 -2.32
C ASN A 103 -9.64 -13.01 -2.75
N LYS A 104 -9.14 -13.78 -1.78
CA LYS A 104 -8.45 -15.05 -2.04
C LYS A 104 -9.47 -16.08 -2.53
N ARG A 105 -9.50 -16.30 -3.84
CA ARG A 105 -10.30 -17.37 -4.45
C ARG A 105 -9.57 -18.68 -4.30
N ALA A 106 -10.14 -19.59 -3.53
CA ALA A 106 -9.72 -20.99 -3.53
C ALA A 106 -10.41 -21.70 -4.70
N PHE A 107 -9.62 -22.33 -5.56
CA PHE A 107 -10.12 -23.21 -6.60
C PHE A 107 -9.97 -24.65 -6.13
N THR A 108 -10.92 -25.50 -6.50
CA THR A 108 -10.78 -26.93 -6.29
C THR A 108 -9.67 -27.48 -7.19
N GLU A 109 -9.03 -28.57 -6.78
CA GLU A 109 -8.00 -29.26 -7.56
C GLU A 109 -8.52 -29.66 -8.96
N GLU A 110 -9.79 -30.05 -9.05
CA GLU A 110 -10.47 -30.37 -10.31
C GLU A 110 -10.63 -29.14 -11.22
N GLN A 111 -10.94 -27.98 -10.65
CA GLN A 111 -11.00 -26.72 -11.40
C GLN A 111 -9.62 -26.25 -11.88
N LEU A 112 -8.58 -26.42 -11.05
CA LEU A 112 -7.20 -26.10 -11.44
C LEU A 112 -6.76 -26.98 -12.61
N ARG A 113 -6.99 -28.30 -12.51
CA ARG A 113 -6.68 -29.28 -13.55
C ARG A 113 -7.48 -29.06 -14.84
N ALA A 114 -8.76 -28.69 -14.72
CA ALA A 114 -9.57 -28.30 -15.88
C ALA A 114 -9.03 -27.03 -16.57
N GLY A 115 -8.36 -26.16 -15.83
CA GLY A 115 -7.71 -24.96 -16.35
C GLY A 115 -6.40 -25.24 -17.10
N GLU A 116 -5.66 -26.31 -16.76
CA GLU A 116 -4.38 -26.67 -17.39
C GLU A 116 -4.52 -26.93 -18.91
N GLY A 117 -5.67 -27.45 -19.35
CA GLY A 117 -5.96 -27.70 -20.76
C GLY A 117 -6.38 -26.45 -21.55
N LEU A 118 -6.60 -25.31 -20.90
CA LEU A 118 -7.14 -24.10 -21.51
C LEU A 118 -6.01 -23.13 -21.85
N ILE A 119 -5.48 -23.24 -23.06
CA ILE A 119 -4.45 -22.33 -23.57
C ILE A 119 -5.05 -20.93 -23.72
N GLY A 120 -4.55 -19.96 -22.94
CA GLY A 120 -5.02 -18.58 -22.97
C GLY A 120 -4.82 -17.93 -24.35
N LEU A 121 -5.74 -17.04 -24.73
CA LEU A 121 -5.79 -16.40 -26.06
C LEU A 121 -4.50 -15.67 -26.50
N GLN A 122 -3.59 -15.39 -25.55
CA GLN A 122 -2.29 -14.75 -25.78
C GLN A 122 -1.12 -15.73 -26.00
N ALA A 123 -1.31 -17.02 -25.72
CA ALA A 123 -0.35 -18.05 -26.12
C ALA A 123 -0.59 -18.33 -27.61
N GLY A 124 0.20 -17.66 -28.44
CA GLY A 124 0.08 -17.59 -29.89
C GLY A 124 -0.43 -18.87 -30.57
N THR A 125 -1.29 -18.67 -31.56
CA THR A 125 -1.90 -19.73 -32.35
C THR A 125 -0.86 -20.63 -33.03
N ASN A 126 -0.83 -21.91 -32.65
CA ASN A 126 -0.09 -22.97 -33.38
C ASN A 126 -0.78 -23.41 -34.69
N LYS A 127 -1.89 -22.78 -35.12
CA LYS A 127 -2.66 -23.19 -36.32
C LYS A 127 -1.93 -23.03 -37.67
N GLY A 128 -0.63 -22.73 -37.67
CA GLY A 128 0.21 -22.73 -38.88
C GLY A 128 1.42 -23.67 -38.82
N ALA A 129 1.75 -24.25 -37.67
CA ALA A 129 2.93 -25.09 -37.51
C ALA A 129 2.55 -26.58 -37.47
N THR A 130 2.08 -27.12 -38.59
CA THR A 130 1.99 -28.58 -38.75
C THR A 130 3.41 -29.13 -38.93
N GLN A 131 3.89 -29.91 -37.96
CA GLN A 131 5.12 -30.72 -38.05
C GLN A 131 4.94 -31.91 -39.03
N ALA A 132 4.10 -31.77 -40.05
CA ALA A 132 3.98 -32.76 -41.11
C ALA A 132 5.11 -32.50 -42.12
N GLY A 133 6.20 -33.27 -42.02
CA GLY A 133 7.29 -33.22 -43.00
C GLY A 133 8.68 -32.82 -42.46
N GLN A 134 8.85 -32.60 -41.16
CA GLN A 134 10.19 -32.45 -40.59
C GLN A 134 10.86 -33.82 -40.42
N ASN A 135 11.68 -34.20 -41.40
CA ASN A 135 12.56 -35.36 -41.33
C ASN A 135 13.97 -34.88 -40.97
N PHE A 136 14.32 -34.91 -39.68
CA PHE A 136 15.68 -34.63 -39.21
C PHE A 136 16.47 -35.94 -39.10
N GLY A 137 17.30 -36.21 -40.10
CA GLY A 137 18.31 -37.28 -40.07
C GLY A 137 18.28 -38.15 -41.32
N ALA A 138 19.40 -38.19 -42.05
CA ALA A 138 19.56 -39.12 -43.16
C ALA A 138 19.58 -40.56 -42.63
N THR A 139 18.72 -41.43 -43.16
CA THR A 139 18.69 -42.86 -42.82
C THR A 139 20.02 -43.52 -43.16
N ARG A 140 20.69 -44.09 -42.16
CA ARG A 140 21.97 -44.80 -42.30
C ARG A 140 21.77 -46.04 -43.18
N LYS A 141 22.28 -46.05 -44.42
CA LYS A 141 22.28 -47.25 -45.27
C LYS A 141 23.33 -48.23 -44.76
N ILE A 142 22.89 -49.33 -44.14
CA ILE A 142 23.75 -50.49 -43.87
C ILE A 142 23.67 -51.39 -45.11
N LEU A 143 24.75 -51.44 -45.90
CA LEU A 143 24.91 -52.41 -46.98
C LEU A 143 25.46 -53.71 -46.39
N LEU A 144 24.67 -54.78 -46.44
CA LEU A 144 25.11 -56.13 -46.11
C LEU A 144 25.48 -56.87 -47.40
N GLY A 145 26.79 -57.03 -47.62
CA GLY A 145 27.47 -58.17 -48.25
C GLY A 145 27.12 -58.61 -49.69
N LYS A 146 28.12 -58.56 -50.57
CA LYS A 146 28.77 -59.75 -51.15
C LYS A 146 30.27 -59.52 -51.20
#